data_AF-A0AAV5UQQ7-F1
#
_entry.id   AF-A0AAV5UQQ7-F1
#
_cell.length_a   1.000
_cell.length_b   1.000
_cell.length_c   1.000
_cell.angle_alpha   90.00
_cell.angle_beta   90.00
_cell.angle_gamma   90.00
#
_symmetry.space_group_name_H-M   'P 1'
#
loop_
_entity.id
_entity.type
_entity.pdbx_description
1 polymer ?
#
loop_
_entity_poly.entity_id
_entity_poly.type
_entity_poly.pdbx_seq_one_letter_code
_entity_poly.pdbx_strand_id
1 'polypeptide(L)'
;MPSPSAEDLQPIGIKDIYVKVSSQEGSYSPYTHAFTAGPLNQETFQQVAERKGLHVVEMPPSRHFLPEKIASPIGTGLKTEDELLSIDVLNLDDGEGRYPLRKPKVCVYLCLQPAPFYANRRKQPFRNHKRVMHTACLRTARCRVGRVTLAARYSELALAGVEPLSTSIDLSHVVPKKE
;
A
#
# COMPACT_ATOMS: atom_id res chain seq x y z
N MET A 1 7.70 -28.91 -25.85
CA MET A 1 8.96 -28.88 -26.63
C MET A 1 10.11 -28.52 -25.69
N PRO A 2 11.32 -29.06 -25.88
CA PRO A 2 12.36 -28.93 -24.87
C PRO A 2 12.72 -27.44 -24.73
N SER A 3 12.63 -26.93 -23.51
CA SER A 3 13.47 -25.81 -23.08
C SER A 3 14.91 -26.11 -23.53
N PRO A 4 15.75 -25.09 -23.83
CA PRO A 4 17.19 -25.33 -24.04
C PRO A 4 17.65 -26.32 -22.96
N SER A 5 18.07 -27.50 -23.39
CA SER A 5 18.28 -28.62 -22.49
C SER A 5 19.49 -28.28 -21.63
N ALA A 6 19.57 -28.85 -20.42
CA ALA A 6 20.70 -28.64 -19.52
C ALA A 6 22.06 -28.94 -20.20
N GLU A 7 22.06 -29.70 -21.30
CA GLU A 7 23.21 -30.02 -22.14
C GLU A 7 23.86 -28.78 -22.79
N ASP A 8 23.06 -27.77 -23.19
CA ASP A 8 23.58 -26.53 -23.79
C ASP A 8 24.31 -25.64 -22.77
N LEU A 9 24.08 -25.85 -21.46
CA LEU A 9 24.59 -25.05 -20.34
C LEU A 9 25.89 -25.61 -19.74
N GLN A 10 26.10 -26.93 -19.83
CA GLN A 10 27.27 -27.63 -19.31
C GLN A 10 28.62 -27.04 -19.79
N PRO A 11 28.83 -26.70 -21.07
CA PRO A 11 30.11 -26.16 -21.53
C PRO A 11 30.36 -24.71 -21.09
N ILE A 12 29.31 -23.95 -20.75
CA ILE A 12 29.41 -22.54 -20.32
C ILE A 12 29.62 -22.45 -18.79
N GLY A 13 29.33 -23.53 -18.05
CA GLY A 13 29.51 -23.58 -16.59
C GLY A 13 28.36 -22.93 -15.79
N ILE A 14 27.24 -22.64 -16.43
CA ILE A 14 26.04 -22.10 -15.78
C ILE A 14 25.26 -23.27 -15.17
N LYS A 15 25.17 -23.31 -13.83
CA LYS A 15 24.50 -24.41 -13.11
C LYS A 15 22.99 -24.22 -12.99
N ASP A 16 22.57 -22.99 -12.69
CA ASP A 16 21.19 -22.67 -12.38
C ASP A 16 20.70 -21.54 -13.28
N ILE A 17 19.69 -21.83 -14.11
CA ILE A 17 19.00 -20.83 -14.93
C ILE A 17 17.56 -21.27 -15.17
N TYR A 18 16.65 -20.30 -15.18
CA TYR A 18 15.25 -20.52 -15.57
C TYR A 18 14.96 -19.68 -16.81
N VAL A 19 14.54 -20.34 -17.89
CA VAL A 19 14.20 -19.68 -19.16
C VAL A 19 12.82 -20.12 -19.62
N LYS A 20 11.95 -19.15 -19.90
CA LYS A 20 10.63 -19.39 -20.50
C LYS A 20 10.62 -18.86 -21.93
N VAL A 21 10.39 -19.75 -22.88
CA VAL A 21 10.22 -19.42 -24.29
C VAL A 21 8.74 -19.18 -24.57
N SER A 22 8.40 -18.04 -25.19
CA SER A 22 7.01 -17.67 -25.51
C SER A 22 6.71 -17.54 -27.00
N SER A 23 7.67 -17.89 -27.87
CA SER A 23 7.57 -17.72 -29.34
C SER A 23 7.07 -18.99 -30.05
N GLN A 24 6.85 -18.88 -31.36
CA GLN A 24 6.39 -19.96 -32.24
C GLN A 24 7.28 -21.21 -32.14
N GLU A 25 6.66 -22.33 -31.78
CA GLU A 25 7.30 -23.61 -31.60
C GLU A 25 7.64 -24.21 -32.98
N GLY A 26 8.92 -24.25 -33.37
CA GLY A 26 9.31 -24.92 -34.62
C GLY A 26 10.74 -24.72 -35.12
N SER A 27 11.38 -23.57 -34.86
CA SER A 27 12.73 -23.28 -35.37
C SER A 27 13.79 -23.25 -34.26
N TYR A 28 14.77 -24.15 -34.31
CA TYR A 28 15.84 -24.26 -33.30
C TYR A 28 16.88 -23.13 -33.37
N SER A 29 17.21 -22.68 -34.59
CA SER A 29 18.23 -21.66 -34.88
C SER A 29 18.08 -20.32 -34.12
N PRO A 30 16.88 -19.69 -34.05
CA PRO A 30 16.74 -18.46 -33.26
C PRO A 30 16.91 -18.67 -31.76
N TYR A 31 16.63 -19.86 -31.23
CA TYR A 31 16.83 -20.17 -29.81
C TYR A 31 18.31 -20.26 -29.47
N THR A 32 19.10 -20.95 -30.28
CA THR A 32 20.55 -21.06 -30.06
C THR A 32 21.24 -19.70 -30.22
N HIS A 33 20.83 -18.89 -31.20
CA HIS A 33 21.35 -17.53 -31.35
C HIS A 33 20.97 -16.62 -30.17
N ALA A 34 19.71 -16.64 -29.73
CA ALA A 34 19.30 -15.83 -28.57
C ALA A 34 19.99 -16.29 -27.28
N PHE A 35 20.15 -17.60 -27.11
CA PHE A 35 20.80 -18.20 -25.96
C PHE A 35 22.31 -17.91 -25.91
N THR A 36 22.98 -17.79 -27.04
CA THR A 36 24.41 -17.39 -27.08
C THR A 36 24.58 -15.87 -26.97
N ALA A 37 23.75 -15.09 -27.68
CA ALA A 37 23.82 -13.64 -27.68
C ALA A 37 23.42 -13.01 -26.33
N GLY A 38 22.52 -13.64 -25.57
CA GLY A 38 22.08 -13.12 -24.28
C GLY A 38 23.23 -12.98 -23.27
N PRO A 39 23.90 -14.09 -22.87
CA PRO A 39 25.03 -14.07 -21.93
C PRO A 39 26.20 -13.21 -22.40
N LEU A 40 26.50 -13.20 -23.71
CA LEU A 40 27.59 -12.39 -24.26
C LEU A 40 27.37 -10.88 -24.08
N ASN A 41 26.12 -10.43 -24.12
CA ASN A 41 25.76 -9.02 -23.97
C ASN A 41 25.41 -8.64 -22.52
N GLN A 42 25.67 -9.51 -21.54
CA GLN A 42 25.44 -9.20 -20.13
C GLN A 42 26.51 -8.24 -19.60
N GLU A 43 26.07 -7.21 -18.90
CA GLU A 43 26.97 -6.31 -18.19
C GLU A 43 27.36 -6.89 -16.83
N THR A 44 28.64 -6.85 -16.50
CA THR A 44 29.14 -7.25 -15.18
C THR A 44 28.87 -6.15 -14.16
N PHE A 45 28.74 -6.51 -12.87
CA PHE A 45 28.53 -5.52 -11.80
C PHE A 45 29.63 -4.46 -11.74
N GLN A 46 30.85 -4.84 -12.10
CA GLN A 46 31.99 -3.92 -12.17
C GLN A 46 31.82 -2.88 -13.28
N GLN A 47 31.44 -3.31 -14.48
CA GLN A 47 31.18 -2.40 -15.61
C GLN A 47 30.02 -1.44 -15.31
N VAL A 48 28.97 -1.93 -14.64
CA VAL A 48 27.85 -1.09 -14.20
C VAL A 48 28.31 -0.05 -13.17
N ALA A 49 29.11 -0.47 -12.18
CA ALA A 49 29.67 0.43 -11.17
C ALA A 49 30.53 1.52 -11.79
N GLU A 50 31.39 1.15 -12.75
CA GLU A 50 32.27 2.08 -13.46
C GLU A 50 31.49 3.08 -14.31
N ARG A 51 30.53 2.61 -15.11
CA ARG A 51 29.70 3.48 -15.96
C ARG A 51 28.89 4.48 -15.14
N LYS A 52 28.33 4.05 -14.01
CA LYS A 52 27.51 4.92 -13.17
C LYS A 52 28.32 5.77 -12.19
N GLY A 53 29.51 5.33 -11.81
CA GLY A 53 30.31 5.95 -10.74
C GLY A 53 29.72 5.73 -9.36
N LEU A 54 29.07 4.57 -9.13
CA LEU A 54 28.35 4.23 -7.89
C LEU A 54 28.66 2.81 -7.43
N HIS A 55 28.51 2.56 -6.12
CA HIS A 55 28.61 1.22 -5.57
C HIS A 55 27.40 0.37 -5.95
N VAL A 56 27.65 -0.88 -6.34
CA VAL A 56 26.61 -1.87 -6.57
C VAL A 56 26.47 -2.72 -5.31
N VAL A 57 25.26 -2.75 -4.76
CA VAL A 57 24.95 -3.37 -3.47
C VAL A 57 23.83 -4.40 -3.66
N GLU A 58 24.01 -5.59 -3.11
CA GLU A 58 22.98 -6.61 -2.98
C GLU A 58 22.26 -6.47 -1.64
N MET A 59 20.97 -6.80 -1.62
CA MET A 59 20.20 -6.95 -0.39
C MET A 59 19.55 -8.34 -0.36
N PRO A 60 20.32 -9.38 0.00
CA PRO A 60 19.81 -10.74 -0.05
C PRO A 60 18.80 -11.00 1.09
N PRO A 61 17.69 -11.70 0.83
CA PRO A 61 16.69 -12.03 1.85
C PRO A 61 17.24 -12.97 2.94
N SER A 62 18.21 -13.81 2.59
CA SER A 62 18.91 -14.71 3.53
C SER A 62 19.63 -13.96 4.64
N ARG A 63 20.06 -12.72 4.37
CA ARG A 63 20.78 -11.85 5.31
C ARG A 63 19.89 -10.74 5.85
N HIS A 64 18.58 -10.96 5.90
CA HIS A 64 17.61 -9.98 6.36
C HIS A 64 17.70 -8.63 5.62
N PHE A 65 17.98 -8.67 4.31
CA PHE A 65 18.11 -7.48 3.46
C PHE A 65 19.23 -6.50 3.91
N LEU A 66 20.24 -6.99 4.64
CA LEU A 66 21.40 -6.18 4.96
C LEU A 66 22.19 -5.85 3.67
N PRO A 67 22.56 -4.58 3.43
CA PRO A 67 23.30 -4.21 2.24
C PRO A 67 24.70 -4.84 2.22
N GLU A 68 25.01 -5.56 1.15
CA GLU A 68 26.31 -6.14 0.88
C GLU A 68 26.92 -5.53 -0.39
N LYS A 69 28.10 -4.93 -0.28
CA LYS A 69 28.77 -4.29 -1.42
C LYS A 69 29.39 -5.36 -2.33
N ILE A 70 28.85 -5.50 -3.53
CA ILE A 70 29.35 -6.45 -4.54
C ILE A 70 30.50 -5.84 -5.34
N ALA A 71 30.31 -4.61 -5.81
CA ALA A 71 31.28 -3.94 -6.70
C ALA A 71 31.43 -2.46 -6.36
N SER A 72 32.63 -1.95 -6.60
CA SER A 72 32.97 -0.54 -6.46
C SER A 72 33.69 -0.05 -7.71
N PRO A 73 33.45 1.20 -8.15
CA PRO A 73 34.18 1.76 -9.26
C PRO A 73 35.68 1.83 -8.91
N ILE A 74 36.53 1.37 -9.84
CA ILE A 74 37.99 1.38 -9.67
C ILE A 74 38.60 2.58 -10.41
N GLY A 75 38.23 2.75 -11.68
CA GLY A 75 38.79 3.80 -12.53
C GLY A 75 38.02 5.12 -12.50
N THR A 76 36.72 5.09 -12.21
CA THR A 76 35.88 6.29 -12.11
C THR A 76 35.75 6.74 -10.65
N GLY A 77 35.79 8.06 -10.42
CA GLY A 77 35.53 8.62 -9.10
C GLY A 77 34.11 8.31 -8.64
N LEU A 78 33.93 8.14 -7.32
CA LEU A 78 32.61 7.95 -6.73
C LEU A 78 31.85 9.27 -6.80
N LYS A 79 30.63 9.23 -7.36
CA LYS A 79 29.76 10.40 -7.40
C LYS A 79 29.34 10.82 -6.00
N THR A 80 29.32 12.12 -5.78
CA THR A 80 28.78 12.75 -4.56
C THR A 80 27.29 13.03 -4.71
N GLU A 81 26.59 13.29 -3.60
CA GLU A 81 25.13 13.48 -3.57
C GLU A 81 24.66 14.59 -4.52
N ASP A 82 25.46 15.64 -4.71
CA ASP A 82 25.13 16.79 -5.55
C ASP A 82 25.14 16.47 -7.06
N GLU A 83 25.87 15.43 -7.48
CA GLU A 83 25.99 15.01 -8.88
C GLU A 83 24.94 13.95 -9.28
N LEU A 84 24.14 13.49 -8.32
CA LEU A 84 23.16 12.43 -8.56
C LEU A 84 21.95 12.98 -9.31
N LEU A 85 21.63 12.34 -10.43
CA LEU A 85 20.37 12.55 -11.10
C LEU A 85 19.24 11.93 -10.28
N SER A 86 18.06 12.55 -10.28
CA SER A 86 16.88 12.02 -9.57
C SER A 86 16.46 10.61 -10.01
N ILE A 87 16.92 10.15 -11.18
CA ILE A 87 16.69 8.80 -11.72
C ILE A 87 17.61 7.77 -11.04
N ASP A 88 18.81 8.18 -10.63
CA ASP A 88 19.80 7.31 -10.00
C ASP A 88 19.62 7.22 -8.47
N VAL A 89 18.80 8.08 -7.88
CA VAL A 89 18.44 8.02 -6.46
C VAL A 89 17.47 6.88 -6.21
N LEU A 90 17.88 5.92 -5.35
CA LEU A 90 17.04 4.82 -4.92
C LEU A 90 16.11 5.28 -3.79
N ASN A 91 14.80 5.29 -4.01
CA ASN A 91 13.83 5.56 -2.95
C ASN A 91 13.61 4.29 -2.11
N LEU A 92 14.22 4.25 -0.92
CA LEU A 92 14.14 3.09 0.00
C LEU A 92 12.76 2.92 0.65
N ASP A 93 11.92 3.96 0.64
CA ASP A 93 10.56 3.92 1.17
C ASP A 93 9.62 3.02 0.33
N ASP A 94 10.06 2.59 -0.85
CA ASP A 94 9.34 1.70 -1.75
C ASP A 94 9.61 0.20 -1.42
N GLY A 95 9.45 -0.17 -0.13
CA GLY A 95 9.13 -1.50 0.41
C GLY A 95 9.81 -2.78 -0.14
N GLU A 96 10.67 -3.40 0.69
CA GLU A 96 10.88 -4.87 0.81
C GLU A 96 10.90 -5.73 -0.49
N GLY A 97 11.37 -5.17 -1.61
CA GLY A 97 11.44 -5.87 -2.90
C GLY A 97 10.10 -6.05 -3.63
N ARG A 98 9.05 -5.29 -3.28
CA ARG A 98 7.79 -5.25 -4.04
C ARG A 98 7.54 -3.83 -4.53
N TYR A 99 7.62 -3.62 -5.85
CA TYR A 99 7.29 -2.32 -6.45
C TYR A 99 5.87 -1.92 -5.98
N PRO A 100 5.69 -0.74 -5.37
CA PRO A 100 4.37 -0.31 -4.93
C PRO A 100 3.48 -0.24 -6.17
N LEU A 101 2.49 -1.14 -6.23
CA LEU A 101 1.51 -1.14 -7.30
C LEU A 101 0.67 0.14 -7.17
N ARG A 102 1.11 1.21 -7.85
CA ARG A 102 0.35 2.43 -8.03
C ARG A 102 -0.83 2.11 -8.95
N LYS A 103 -1.90 1.57 -8.36
CA LYS A 103 -3.16 1.39 -9.08
C LYS A 103 -3.59 2.78 -9.60
N PRO A 104 -3.78 2.97 -10.91
CA PRO A 104 -4.34 4.22 -11.39
C PRO A 104 -5.66 4.44 -10.65
N LYS A 105 -5.91 5.68 -10.21
CA LYS A 105 -7.23 6.03 -9.67
C LYS A 105 -8.25 5.61 -10.71
N VAL A 106 -9.23 4.80 -10.31
CA VAL A 106 -10.25 4.29 -11.23
C VAL A 106 -10.84 5.48 -11.97
N CYS A 107 -10.78 5.45 -13.31
CA CYS A 107 -11.33 6.48 -14.16
C CYS A 107 -12.80 6.73 -13.81
N VAL A 108 -13.13 7.99 -13.50
CA VAL A 108 -14.50 8.42 -13.17
C VAL A 108 -15.46 8.15 -14.33
N TYR A 109 -14.96 8.09 -15.57
CA TYR A 109 -15.77 7.83 -16.78
C TYR A 109 -16.45 6.44 -16.75
N LEU A 110 -15.81 5.43 -16.16
CA LEU A 110 -16.42 4.11 -15.99
C LEU A 110 -17.50 4.11 -14.90
N CYS A 111 -17.50 5.07 -13.96
CA CYS A 111 -18.54 5.18 -12.93
C CYS A 111 -19.86 5.78 -13.45
N LEU A 112 -19.82 6.46 -14.61
CA LEU A 112 -20.98 7.04 -15.30
C LEU A 112 -21.66 6.05 -16.25
N GLN A 113 -21.05 4.89 -16.51
CA GLN A 113 -21.72 3.82 -17.24
C GLN A 113 -22.91 3.26 -16.43
N PRO A 114 -24.01 2.87 -17.09
CA PRO A 114 -25.25 2.50 -16.40
C PRO A 114 -25.05 1.35 -15.40
N ALA A 115 -24.33 0.28 -15.76
CA ALA A 115 -24.11 -0.86 -14.86
C ALA A 115 -23.40 -0.50 -13.53
N PRO A 116 -22.21 0.15 -13.54
CA PRO A 116 -21.56 0.58 -12.31
C PRO A 116 -22.31 1.71 -11.58
N PHE A 117 -23.07 2.56 -12.28
CA PHE A 117 -23.96 3.55 -11.65
C PHE A 117 -25.02 2.87 -10.77
N TYR A 118 -25.74 1.87 -11.29
CA TYR A 118 -26.74 1.11 -10.53
C TYR A 118 -26.10 0.34 -9.35
N ALA A 119 -24.93 -0.26 -9.56
CA ALA A 119 -24.20 -0.96 -8.50
C ALA A 119 -23.77 0.00 -7.35
N ASN A 120 -23.32 1.20 -7.68
CA ASN A 120 -22.99 2.24 -6.70
C ASN A 120 -24.24 2.77 -5.97
N ARG A 121 -25.38 2.90 -6.66
CA ARG A 121 -26.67 3.30 -6.07
C ARG A 121 -27.18 2.28 -5.05
N ARG A 122 -26.97 0.98 -5.29
CA ARG A 122 -27.27 -0.09 -4.31
C ARG A 122 -26.36 -0.04 -3.07
N LYS A 123 -25.14 0.49 -3.21
CA LYS A 123 -24.16 0.63 -2.12
C LYS A 123 -24.27 1.96 -1.36
N GLN A 124 -24.90 2.99 -1.95
CA GLN A 124 -25.12 4.30 -1.31
C GLN A 124 -25.78 4.23 0.07
N PRO A 125 -26.82 3.40 0.32
CA PRO A 125 -27.46 3.29 1.63
C PRO A 125 -26.53 2.80 2.74
N PHE A 126 -25.55 1.97 2.38
CA PHE A 126 -24.62 1.32 3.32
C PHE A 126 -23.31 2.08 3.48
N ARG A 127 -23.10 3.15 2.70
CA ARG A 127 -21.93 4.00 2.78
C ARG A 127 -22.01 4.81 4.08
N ASN A 128 -20.95 4.81 4.88
CA ASN A 128 -20.91 5.42 6.22
C ASN A 128 -21.72 4.75 7.33
N HIS A 129 -22.17 3.50 7.18
CA HIS A 129 -22.92 2.82 8.26
C HIS A 129 -22.19 2.78 9.61
N LYS A 130 -20.85 2.66 9.61
CA LYS A 130 -20.02 2.76 10.83
C LYS A 130 -20.18 4.12 11.52
N ARG A 131 -20.19 5.24 10.77
CA ARG A 131 -20.38 6.60 11.31
C ARG A 131 -21.82 6.84 11.78
N VAL A 132 -22.82 6.36 11.06
CA VAL A 132 -24.25 6.52 11.44
C VAL A 132 -24.57 5.80 12.75
N MET A 133 -24.01 4.61 12.97
CA MET A 133 -24.13 3.89 14.24
C MET A 133 -23.56 4.68 15.43
N HIS A 134 -22.40 5.33 15.26
CA HIS A 134 -21.85 6.21 16.30
C HIS A 134 -22.78 7.40 16.59
N THR A 135 -23.36 8.04 15.57
CA THR A 135 -24.30 9.17 15.76
C THR A 135 -25.61 8.75 16.42
N ALA A 136 -26.16 7.58 16.07
CA ALA A 136 -27.34 7.02 16.73
C ALA A 136 -27.04 6.68 18.20
N CYS A 137 -25.87 6.08 18.48
CA CYS A 137 -25.43 5.78 19.84
C CYS A 137 -25.23 7.05 20.68
N LEU A 138 -24.68 8.12 20.10
CA LEU A 138 -24.53 9.43 20.75
C LEU A 138 -25.87 10.14 21.03
N ARG A 139 -26.90 9.92 20.20
CA ARG A 139 -28.26 10.46 20.45
C ARG A 139 -29.04 9.67 21.51
N THR A 140 -28.66 8.43 21.79
CA THR A 140 -29.32 7.63 22.83
C THR A 140 -28.67 7.85 24.21
N ALA A 141 -29.48 7.85 25.27
CA ALA A 141 -29.08 7.96 26.68
C ALA A 141 -28.11 6.87 27.19
N ARG A 142 -27.61 6.01 26.29
CA ARG A 142 -26.72 4.88 26.61
C ARG A 142 -25.23 5.27 26.62
N CYS A 143 -24.83 6.40 26.01
CA CYS A 143 -23.45 6.90 26.06
C CYS A 143 -23.19 7.81 27.27
N ARG A 144 -21.97 7.82 27.83
CA ARG A 144 -21.57 8.67 28.98
C ARG A 144 -21.80 10.16 28.71
N VAL A 145 -21.39 10.66 27.54
CA VAL A 145 -21.60 12.07 27.14
C VAL A 145 -23.10 12.39 26.97
N GLY A 146 -23.87 11.45 26.38
CA GLY A 146 -25.32 11.59 26.22
C GLY A 146 -26.10 11.59 27.55
N ARG A 147 -25.58 10.92 28.59
CA ARG A 147 -26.17 10.98 29.94
C ARG A 147 -25.97 12.34 30.61
N VAL A 148 -24.81 12.95 30.41
CA VAL A 148 -24.49 14.27 31.00
C VAL A 148 -25.36 15.36 30.37
N THR A 149 -25.51 15.37 29.05
CA THR A 149 -26.36 16.35 28.35
C THR A 149 -27.84 16.14 28.67
N LEU A 150 -28.28 14.89 28.79
CA LEU A 150 -29.64 14.56 29.22
C LEU A 150 -29.88 15.01 30.66
N ALA A 151 -28.97 14.72 31.60
CA ALA A 151 -29.10 15.16 32.99
C ALA A 151 -29.14 16.69 33.12
N ALA A 152 -28.34 17.42 32.32
CA ALA A 152 -28.39 18.88 32.27
C ALA A 152 -29.76 19.38 31.80
N ARG A 153 -30.33 18.78 30.75
CA ARG A 153 -31.67 19.11 30.27
C ARG A 153 -32.76 18.84 31.30
N TYR A 154 -32.71 17.71 32.00
CA TYR A 154 -33.63 17.40 33.11
C TYR A 154 -33.49 18.42 34.25
N SER A 155 -32.27 18.83 34.58
CA SER A 155 -32.03 19.89 35.58
C SER A 155 -32.63 21.22 35.16
N GLU A 156 -32.52 21.61 33.89
CA GLU A 156 -33.12 22.85 33.36
C GLU A 156 -34.65 22.81 33.44
N LEU A 157 -35.26 21.70 33.05
CA LEU A 157 -36.73 21.51 33.10
C LEU A 157 -37.27 21.52 34.54
N ALA A 158 -36.51 20.94 35.47
CA ALA A 158 -36.84 20.96 36.88
C ALA A 158 -36.77 22.36 37.48
N LEU A 159 -35.74 23.15 37.14
CA LEU A 159 -35.64 24.55 37.55
C LEU A 159 -36.72 25.44 36.92
N ALA A 160 -37.14 25.11 35.70
CA ALA A 160 -38.26 25.77 35.04
C ALA A 160 -39.64 25.38 35.63
N GLY A 161 -39.69 24.41 36.54
CA GLY A 161 -40.91 23.93 37.18
C GLY A 161 -41.79 23.05 36.30
N VAL A 162 -41.27 22.56 35.17
CA VAL A 162 -42.01 21.69 34.23
C VAL A 162 -42.01 20.24 34.71
N GLU A 163 -40.89 19.79 35.27
CA GLU A 163 -40.75 18.44 35.82
C GLU A 163 -40.49 18.50 37.34
N PRO A 164 -41.09 17.59 38.13
CA PRO A 164 -40.89 17.58 39.57
C PRO A 164 -39.52 16.97 39.93
N LEU A 165 -38.84 17.55 40.92
CA LEU A 165 -37.60 16.99 41.48
C LEU A 165 -37.97 15.87 42.47
N SER A 166 -37.39 14.68 42.30
CA SER A 166 -37.49 13.63 43.31
C SER A 166 -36.53 13.92 44.47
N THR A 167 -37.07 14.02 45.68
CA THR A 167 -36.28 14.21 46.90
C THR A 167 -36.03 12.89 47.64
N SER A 168 -36.96 11.94 47.55
CA SER A 168 -36.82 10.57 48.06
C SER A 168 -37.75 9.61 47.32
N ILE A 169 -37.72 8.32 47.69
CA ILE A 169 -38.69 7.33 47.21
C ILE A 169 -40.10 7.87 47.49
N ASP A 170 -40.90 8.00 46.44
CA ASP A 170 -42.29 8.49 46.42
C ASP A 170 -42.54 9.95 46.84
N LEU A 171 -41.52 10.78 47.07
CA LEU A 171 -41.67 12.22 47.32
C LEU A 171 -41.09 13.04 46.17
N SER A 172 -41.92 13.91 45.60
CA SER A 172 -41.51 14.83 44.54
C SER A 172 -41.96 16.26 44.84
N HIS A 173 -41.10 17.22 44.50
CA HIS A 173 -41.31 18.65 44.75
C HIS A 173 -41.18 19.44 43.45
N VAL A 174 -42.15 20.31 43.17
CA VAL A 174 -42.11 21.21 42.01
C VAL A 174 -41.46 22.53 42.44
N VAL A 175 -40.38 22.93 41.78
CA VAL A 175 -39.75 24.23 42.05
C VAL A 175 -40.67 25.33 41.51
N PRO A 176 -41.15 26.26 42.36
CA PRO A 176 -41.98 27.35 41.89
C PRO A 176 -41.15 28.30 41.01
N LYS A 177 -41.73 28.72 39.88
CA LYS A 177 -41.11 29.69 38.98
C LYS A 177 -41.07 31.06 39.70
N LYS A 178 -39.90 31.68 39.79
CA LYS A 178 -39.79 33.07 40.28
C LYS A 178 -40.49 33.99 39.28
N GLU A 179 -41.41 34.82 39.77
CA GLU A 179 -42.03 35.92 39.01
C GLU A 179 -41.00 36.96 38.58
#